data_AF-A0A369PV26-F1
#
_entry.id   AF-A0A369PV26-F1
#
_cell.length_a   1.000
_cell.length_b   1.000
_cell.length_c   1.000
_cell.angle_alpha   90.00
_cell.angle_beta   90.00
_cell.angle_gamma   90.00
#
_symmetry.space_group_name_H-M   'P 1'
#
loop_
_entity.id
_entity.type
_entity.pdbx_description
1 polymer ?
#
loop_
_entity_poly.entity_id
_entity_poly.type
_entity_poly.pdbx_seq_one_letter_code
_entity_poly.pdbx_strand_id
1 'polypeptide(L)'
;MLNGVIAQTQTEVRLEKIAREDVKKFKLSKTDLKLYRKGSSGRTSDYFKPKAENVSDTSLLRDSTYIKMYRHKAYEKNSLRKSAGEYLILSGIALVAAAVIVVTAL
;
A
#
# COMPACT_ATOMS: atom_id res chain seq x y z
N MET A 1 -33.15 -14.91 11.12
CA MET A 1 -31.67 -14.90 10.96
C MET A 1 -31.19 -14.23 9.66
N LEU A 2 -32.00 -14.13 8.59
CA LEU A 2 -31.61 -13.44 7.36
C LEU A 2 -31.34 -11.93 7.51
N ASN A 3 -32.13 -11.20 8.30
CA ASN A 3 -32.02 -9.74 8.39
C ASN A 3 -30.69 -9.24 8.98
N GLY A 4 -30.08 -10.00 9.89
CA GLY A 4 -28.78 -9.65 10.48
C GLY A 4 -27.61 -9.82 9.50
N VAL A 5 -27.66 -10.86 8.66
CA VAL A 5 -26.62 -11.12 7.64
C VAL A 5 -26.64 -10.04 6.56
N ILE A 6 -27.83 -9.65 6.08
CA ILE A 6 -27.97 -8.62 5.04
C ILE A 6 -27.46 -7.25 5.54
N ALA A 7 -27.76 -6.90 6.80
CA ALA A 7 -27.29 -5.66 7.41
C ALA A 7 -25.76 -5.64 7.60
N GLN A 8 -25.15 -6.78 7.95
CA GLN A 8 -23.70 -6.91 8.07
C GLN A 8 -23.02 -6.76 6.71
N THR A 9 -23.50 -7.45 5.67
CA THR A 9 -22.96 -7.35 4.31
C THR A 9 -23.04 -5.93 3.76
N GLN A 10 -24.17 -5.23 3.97
CA GLN A 10 -24.32 -3.85 3.52
C GLN A 10 -23.34 -2.90 4.24
N THR A 11 -23.10 -3.15 5.53
CA THR A 11 -22.12 -2.39 6.32
C THR A 11 -20.70 -2.63 5.81
N GLU A 12 -20.32 -3.87 5.54
CA GLU A 12 -19.00 -4.21 4.99
C GLU A 12 -18.75 -3.58 3.62
N VAL A 13 -19.74 -3.64 2.70
CA VAL A 13 -19.63 -3.00 1.37
C VAL A 13 -19.44 -1.49 1.50
N ARG A 14 -20.15 -0.85 2.45
CA ARG A 14 -19.97 0.57 2.74
C ARG A 14 -18.58 0.87 3.27
N LEU A 15 -18.09 0.10 4.25
CA LEU A 15 -16.76 0.28 4.83
C LEU A 15 -15.66 0.05 3.79
N GLU A 16 -15.81 -0.93 2.90
CA GLU A 16 -14.85 -1.15 1.82
C GLU A 16 -14.78 0.05 0.87
N LYS A 17 -15.94 0.61 0.50
CA LYS A 17 -15.99 1.81 -0.35
C LYS A 17 -15.28 2.98 0.30
N ILE A 18 -15.53 3.24 1.59
CA ILE A 18 -14.87 4.33 2.33
C ILE A 18 -13.36 4.08 2.42
N ALA A 19 -12.94 2.87 2.80
CA ALA A 19 -11.53 2.50 2.89
C ALA A 19 -10.80 2.67 1.54
N ARG A 20 -11.45 2.31 0.42
CA ARG A 20 -10.91 2.48 -0.93
C ARG A 20 -10.67 3.96 -1.26
N GLU A 21 -11.60 4.84 -0.93
CA GLU A 21 -11.47 6.27 -1.18
C GLU A 21 -10.40 6.91 -0.28
N ASP A 22 -10.39 6.58 1.01
CA ASP A 22 -9.42 7.12 1.95
C ASP A 22 -7.97 6.70 1.61
N VAL A 23 -7.78 5.44 1.18
CA VAL A 23 -6.46 4.94 0.74
C VAL A 23 -5.89 5.69 -0.47
N LYS A 24 -6.71 6.40 -1.26
CA LYS A 24 -6.17 7.26 -2.33
C LYS A 24 -5.27 8.36 -1.76
N LYS A 25 -5.60 8.90 -0.58
CA LYS A 25 -4.83 9.91 0.15
C LYS A 25 -3.63 9.32 0.91
N PHE A 26 -3.64 8.01 1.16
CA PHE A 26 -2.53 7.32 1.83
C PHE A 26 -1.22 7.44 1.05
N LYS A 27 -0.16 7.85 1.75
CA LYS A 27 1.23 7.84 1.26
C LYS A 27 2.12 7.19 2.29
N LEU A 28 2.87 6.18 1.86
CA LEU A 28 3.92 5.59 2.68
C LEU A 28 5.11 6.56 2.74
N SER A 29 5.57 6.89 3.95
CA SER A 29 6.72 7.79 4.11
C SER A 29 7.98 7.18 3.47
N LYS A 30 8.98 8.01 3.11
CA LYS A 30 10.24 7.50 2.53
C LYS A 30 10.95 6.55 3.50
N THR A 31 10.91 6.86 4.80
CA THR A 31 11.49 6.05 5.86
C THR A 31 10.78 4.71 5.99
N ASP A 32 9.43 4.72 6.08
CA ASP A 32 8.65 3.49 6.18
C ASP A 32 8.74 2.65 4.91
N LEU A 33 8.82 3.27 3.72
CA LEU A 33 9.03 2.57 2.46
C LEU A 33 10.39 1.86 2.43
N LYS A 34 11.45 2.48 2.96
CA LYS A 34 12.79 1.87 3.06
C LYS A 34 12.76 0.66 4.01
N LEU A 35 12.09 0.78 5.15
CA LEU A 35 11.94 -0.33 6.10
C LEU A 35 11.06 -1.45 5.52
N TYR A 36 9.93 -1.09 4.90
CA TYR A 36 9.02 -2.01 4.23
C TYR A 36 9.70 -2.79 3.10
N ARG A 37 10.56 -2.14 2.32
CA ARG A 37 11.37 -2.80 1.27
C ARG A 37 12.38 -3.79 1.82
N LYS A 38 13.03 -3.46 2.95
CA LYS A 38 14.06 -4.31 3.56
C LYS A 38 13.49 -5.47 4.38
N GLY A 39 12.27 -5.32 4.89
CA GLY A 39 11.66 -6.28 5.82
C GLY A 39 10.71 -7.30 5.18
N SER A 40 10.37 -8.32 5.95
CA SER A 40 9.29 -9.27 5.66
C SER A 40 7.88 -8.72 5.99
N SER A 41 7.77 -7.41 6.23
CA SER A 41 6.52 -6.77 6.66
C SER A 41 5.40 -7.01 5.65
N GLY A 42 4.27 -7.51 6.16
CA GLY A 42 3.08 -7.85 5.38
C GLY A 42 1.95 -6.84 5.52
N ARG A 43 0.77 -7.23 5.03
CA ARG A 43 -0.48 -6.45 5.01
C ARG A 43 -0.89 -5.87 6.36
N THR A 44 -0.55 -6.55 7.46
CA THR A 44 -0.92 -6.15 8.83
C THR A 44 0.13 -5.25 9.49
N SER A 45 1.16 -4.83 8.78
CA SER A 45 2.17 -3.91 9.32
C SER A 45 1.57 -2.55 9.68
N ASP A 46 2.13 -1.92 10.71
CA ASP A 46 1.73 -0.60 11.18
C ASP A 46 2.03 0.53 10.18
N TYR A 47 2.92 0.27 9.21
CA TYR A 47 3.12 1.11 8.03
C TYR A 47 1.83 1.46 7.30
N PHE A 48 0.85 0.55 7.30
CA PHE A 48 -0.40 0.67 6.54
C PHE A 48 -1.59 1.07 7.41
N LYS A 49 -1.37 1.48 8.68
CA LYS A 49 -2.45 1.96 9.54
C LYS A 49 -3.04 3.28 9.00
N PRO A 50 -4.38 3.44 9.04
CA PRO A 50 -5.00 4.74 8.82
C PRO A 50 -4.58 5.72 9.92
N LYS A 51 -4.53 7.01 9.57
CA LYS A 51 -4.21 8.13 10.45
C LYS A 51 -5.25 9.22 10.25
N ALA A 52 -5.45 10.10 11.23
CA ALA A 52 -6.43 11.18 11.14
C ALA A 52 -6.26 12.07 9.88
N GLU A 53 -5.03 12.22 9.38
CA GLU A 53 -4.68 12.97 8.17
C GLU A 53 -5.13 12.32 6.85
N ASN A 54 -5.43 11.01 6.83
CA ASN A 54 -5.68 10.25 5.61
C ASN A 54 -7.03 9.52 5.60
N VAL A 55 -7.91 9.84 6.55
CA VAL A 55 -9.28 9.31 6.64
C VAL A 55 -10.30 10.43 6.47
N SER A 56 -11.46 10.11 5.92
CA SER A 56 -12.58 11.05 5.79
C SER A 56 -13.40 11.18 7.07
N ASP A 57 -13.43 10.13 7.89
CA ASP A 57 -14.14 10.08 9.17
C ASP A 57 -13.23 9.45 10.24
N THR A 58 -12.92 10.25 11.27
CA THR A 58 -12.02 9.82 12.36
C THR A 58 -12.66 8.81 13.30
N SER A 59 -14.00 8.70 13.33
CA SER A 59 -14.69 7.69 14.14
C SER A 59 -14.35 6.27 13.69
N LEU A 60 -14.07 6.08 12.39
CA LEU A 60 -13.70 4.80 11.79
C LEU A 60 -12.32 4.30 12.24
N LEU A 61 -11.49 5.15 12.85
CA LEU A 61 -10.21 4.73 13.44
C LEU A 61 -10.38 3.79 14.65
N ARG A 62 -11.61 3.60 15.14
CA ARG A 62 -11.96 2.63 16.18
C ARG A 62 -12.64 1.38 15.64
N ASP A 63 -13.01 1.37 14.36
CA ASP A 63 -13.67 0.24 13.71
C ASP A 63 -12.63 -0.76 13.18
N SER A 64 -12.58 -1.94 13.78
CA SER A 64 -11.59 -2.96 13.41
C SER A 64 -11.76 -3.50 11.98
N THR A 65 -12.99 -3.54 11.47
CA THR A 65 -13.31 -4.02 10.13
C THR A 65 -12.81 -3.00 9.10
N TYR A 66 -13.11 -1.73 9.32
CA TYR A 66 -12.55 -0.62 8.54
C TYR A 66 -11.02 -0.65 8.54
N ILE A 67 -10.37 -0.75 9.71
CA ILE A 67 -8.90 -0.77 9.81
C ILE A 67 -8.31 -1.93 9.00
N LYS A 68 -8.91 -3.13 9.05
CA LYS A 68 -8.46 -4.28 8.26
C LYS A 68 -8.58 -4.03 6.76
N MET A 69 -9.73 -3.50 6.32
CA MET A 69 -9.97 -3.18 4.91
C MET A 69 -9.00 -2.09 4.42
N TYR A 70 -8.80 -1.04 5.21
CA TYR A 70 -7.87 0.04 4.90
C TYR A 70 -6.44 -0.49 4.73
N ARG A 71 -5.93 -1.25 5.71
CA ARG A 71 -4.59 -1.85 5.67
C ARG A 71 -4.41 -2.73 4.43
N HIS A 72 -5.45 -3.50 4.08
CA HIS A 72 -5.42 -4.32 2.87
C HIS A 72 -5.23 -3.50 1.61
N LYS A 73 -6.07 -2.48 1.40
CA LYS A 73 -5.99 -1.62 0.22
C LYS A 73 -4.70 -0.79 0.20
N ALA A 74 -4.23 -0.31 1.37
CA ALA A 74 -2.98 0.43 1.48
C ALA A 74 -1.75 -0.43 1.17
N TYR A 75 -1.75 -1.70 1.62
CA TYR A 75 -0.74 -2.69 1.24
C TYR A 75 -0.77 -2.97 -0.26
N GLU A 76 -1.94 -3.25 -0.84
CA GLU A 76 -2.12 -3.51 -2.27
C GLU A 76 -1.59 -2.36 -3.14
N LYS A 77 -1.87 -1.11 -2.75
CA LYS A 77 -1.36 0.10 -3.42
C LYS A 77 0.17 0.19 -3.41
N ASN A 78 0.85 -0.39 -2.41
CA ASN A 78 2.30 -0.25 -2.21
C ASN A 78 3.09 -1.55 -2.41
N SER A 79 2.45 -2.70 -2.56
CA SER A 79 3.09 -4.00 -2.77
C SER A 79 3.97 -4.00 -4.01
N LEU A 80 3.49 -3.39 -5.10
CA LEU A 80 4.26 -3.18 -6.34
C LEU A 80 5.51 -2.31 -6.13
N ARG A 81 5.49 -1.39 -5.15
CA ARG A 81 6.64 -0.53 -4.84
C ARG A 81 7.71 -1.26 -4.03
N LYS A 82 7.39 -2.42 -3.46
CA LYS A 82 8.33 -3.33 -2.81
C LYS A 82 9.21 -4.02 -3.86
N SER A 83 8.59 -4.68 -4.84
CA SER A 83 9.28 -5.38 -5.95
C SER A 83 9.95 -4.42 -6.94
N ALA A 84 9.39 -3.23 -7.19
CA ALA A 84 10.03 -2.23 -8.05
C ALA A 84 11.39 -1.73 -7.51
N GLY A 85 11.62 -1.84 -6.19
CA GLY A 85 12.94 -1.56 -5.60
C GLY A 85 14.01 -2.57 -6.02
N GLU A 86 13.63 -3.83 -6.26
CA GLU A 86 14.53 -4.86 -6.78
C GLU A 86 14.82 -4.64 -8.28
N TYR A 87 13.81 -4.20 -9.06
CA TYR A 87 14.01 -3.86 -10.48
C TYR A 87 14.87 -2.60 -10.71
N LEU A 88 14.79 -1.59 -9.84
CA LEU A 88 15.62 -0.38 -10.00
C LEU A 88 17.11 -0.63 -9.74
N ILE A 89 17.46 -1.65 -8.94
CA ILE A 89 18.85 -2.08 -8.78
C ILE A 89 19.33 -2.76 -10.08
N LEU A 90 18.47 -3.57 -10.71
CA LEU A 90 18.79 -4.21 -12.00
C LEU A 90 18.83 -3.22 -13.16
N SER A 91 18.00 -2.17 -13.19
CA SER A 91 18.09 -1.13 -14.22
C SER A 91 19.32 -0.25 -14.07
N GLY A 92 19.85 -0.08 -12.85
CA GLY A 92 21.15 0.56 -12.62
C GLY A 92 22.29 -0.25 -13.24
N ILE A 93 22.25 -1.58 -13.14
CA ILE A 93 23.24 -2.47 -13.76
C ILE A 93 23.04 -2.56 -15.28
N ALA A 94 21.79 -2.61 -15.77
CA ALA A 94 21.48 -2.68 -17.20
C ALA A 94 21.83 -1.38 -17.95
N LEU A 95 21.69 -0.20 -17.31
CA LEU A 95 22.11 1.08 -17.91
C LEU A 95 23.63 1.20 -18.05
N VAL A 96 24.42 0.64 -17.13
CA VAL A 96 25.89 0.64 -17.27
C VAL A 96 26.35 -0.31 -18.38
N ALA A 97 25.70 -1.48 -18.55
CA ALA A 97 26.06 -2.40 -19.63
C ALA A 97 25.80 -1.80 -21.03
N ALA A 98 24.75 -1.00 -21.21
CA ALA A 98 24.46 -0.34 -22.49
C ALA A 98 25.37 0.86 -22.79
N ALA A 99 25.95 1.50 -21.76
CA ALA A 99 26.84 2.65 -21.95
C ALA A 99 28.28 2.27 -22.33
N VAL A 100 28.73 1.04 -22.06
CA VAL A 100 30.10 0.60 -22.35
C VAL A 100 30.33 0.24 -23.82
N ILE A 101 29.27 -0.06 -24.60
CA ILE A 101 29.42 -0.46 -26.01
C ILE A 101 29.68 0.74 -26.94
N VAL A 102 29.36 1.97 -26.54
CA VAL A 102 29.46 3.14 -27.44
C VAL A 102 30.87 3.76 -27.47
N VAL A 103 31.76 3.46 -26.52
CA VAL A 103 33.07 4.14 -26.40
C VAL A 103 34.18 3.49 -27.27
N THR A 104 33.99 2.30 -27.83
CA THR A 104 35.00 1.67 -28.71
C THR A 104 34.78 1.93 -30.20
N ALA A 105 33.92 2.87 -30.58
CA ALA A 105 33.61 3.20 -31.98
C ALA A 105 33.67 4.71 -32.28
N LEU A 106 34.68 5.41 -31.75
CA LEU A 106 35.10 6.73 -32.23
C LEU A 106 36.59 6.75 -32.57
#